data_AF-A0A967F529-F1
#
_entry.id   AF-A0A967F529-F1
#
_cell.length_a   1.000
_cell.length_b   1.000
_cell.length_c   1.000
_cell.angle_alpha   90.00
_cell.angle_beta   90.00
_cell.angle_gamma   90.00
#
_symmetry.space_group_name_H-M   'P 1'
#
loop_
_entity.id
_entity.type
_entity.pdbx_description
1 polymer ?
#
loop_
_entity_poly.entity_id
_entity_poly.type
_entity_poly.pdbx_seq_one_letter_code
_entity_poly.pdbx_strand_id
1 'polypeptide(L)' 'MQNPAAVSDSNGEWFELYNPTGSDIDIDGWTIQDNDFDSHLINNGGPLLVPAGGYLVLGRDANSGANGGV' A
#
# COMPACT_ATOMS: atom_id res chain seq x y z
N MET A 1 -9.16 -1.94 6.53
CA MET A 1 -8.18 -2.90 5.98
C MET A 1 -8.93 -4.12 5.50
N GLN A 2 -8.51 -4.70 4.37
CA GLN A 2 -9.01 -6.02 3.99
C GLN A 2 -8.48 -7.04 4.99
N ASN A 3 -9.28 -8.04 5.34
CA ASN A 3 -8.88 -9.14 6.23
C ASN A 3 -8.90 -10.44 5.42
N PRO A 4 -7.78 -10.80 4.75
CA PRO A 4 -7.70 -11.99 3.93
C PRO A 4 -7.38 -13.22 4.78
N ALA A 5 -8.16 -14.28 4.61
CA ALA A 5 -7.94 -15.55 5.32
C ALA A 5 -6.88 -16.46 4.65
N ALA A 6 -6.24 -16.01 3.56
CA ALA A 6 -5.27 -16.82 2.80
C ALA A 6 -3.94 -16.99 3.54
N VAL A 7 -3.57 -16.02 4.38
CA VAL A 7 -2.40 -16.04 5.28
C VAL A 7 -2.84 -15.50 6.66
N SER A 8 -1.97 -15.54 7.67
CA SER A 8 -2.30 -15.00 8.99
C SER A 8 -2.58 -13.49 8.94
N ASP A 9 -3.40 -12.99 9.87
CA ASP A 9 -3.70 -11.55 9.99
C ASP A 9 -2.44 -10.68 9.95
N SER A 10 -1.37 -11.09 10.64
CA SER A 10 -0.09 -10.37 10.66
C SER A 10 0.60 -10.18 9.30
N ASN A 11 0.17 -10.92 8.28
CA ASN A 11 0.79 -10.98 6.95
C ASN A 11 -0.19 -10.66 5.83
N GLY A 12 -1.49 -10.87 6.05
CA GLY A 12 -2.52 -10.73 5.04
C GLY A 12 -3.08 -9.33 4.93
N GLU A 13 -2.83 -8.46 5.91
CA GLU A 13 -3.35 -7.10 5.84
C GLU A 13 -2.67 -6.30 4.72
N TRP A 14 -3.51 -5.68 3.90
CA TRP A 14 -3.12 -4.76 2.84
C TRP A 14 -4.17 -3.67 2.69
N PHE A 15 -3.80 -2.60 2.02
CA PHE A 15 -4.73 -1.57 1.58
C PHE A 15 -4.39 -1.10 0.17
N GLU A 16 -5.40 -0.55 -0.49
CA GLU A 16 -5.32 -0.07 -1.86
C GLU A 16 -5.51 1.44 -1.88
N LEU A 17 -4.67 2.10 -2.67
CA LEU A 17 -4.77 3.52 -2.96
C LEU A 17 -5.37 3.68 -4.34
N TYR A 18 -6.46 4.46 -4.42
CA TYR A 18 -7.05 4.89 -5.67
C TYR A 18 -6.65 6.36 -5.94
N ASN A 19 -6.14 6.64 -7.13
CA ASN A 19 -5.90 8.00 -7.59
C ASN A 19 -7.08 8.47 -8.46
N PRO A 20 -7.99 9.31 -7.93
CA PRO A 20 -9.15 9.82 -8.69
C PRO A 20 -8.81 10.95 -9.66
N THR A 21 -7.55 11.40 -9.71
CA THR A 21 -7.15 12.57 -10.49
C THR A 21 -6.83 12.21 -11.95
N GLY A 22 -6.65 13.25 -12.78
CA GLY A 22 -6.27 13.10 -14.19
C GLY A 22 -4.76 13.01 -14.45
N SER A 23 -3.94 12.85 -13.42
CA SER A 23 -2.47 12.79 -13.51
C SER A 23 -1.89 11.75 -12.57
N ASP A 24 -0.73 11.20 -12.90
CA ASP A 24 0.00 10.31 -12.01
C ASP A 24 0.41 11.04 -10.72
N ILE A 25 0.29 10.35 -9.59
CA ILE A 25 0.71 10.86 -8.28
C ILE A 25 1.89 10.03 -7.80
N ASP A 26 3.01 10.69 -7.55
CA ASP A 26 4.13 10.09 -6.84
C ASP A 26 3.85 10.14 -5.32
N ILE A 27 3.82 8.96 -4.70
CA ILE A 27 3.58 8.79 -3.28
C ILE A 27 4.86 8.44 -2.50
N ASP A 28 6.02 8.37 -3.16
CA ASP A 28 7.29 8.21 -2.44
C ASP A 28 7.50 9.38 -1.47
N GLY A 29 7.88 9.07 -0.23
CA GLY A 29 8.01 10.05 0.86
C GLY A 29 6.69 10.39 1.58
N TRP A 30 5.56 9.80 1.21
CA TRP A 30 4.32 9.94 1.99
C TRP A 30 4.41 9.12 3.28
N THR A 31 3.73 9.60 4.33
CA THR A 31 3.58 8.87 5.60
C THR A 31 2.16 8.36 5.75
N ILE A 32 2.03 7.06 5.95
CA ILE A 32 0.79 6.42 6.41
C ILE A 32 0.83 6.44 7.93
N GLN A 33 -0.22 6.94 8.56
CA GLN A 33 -0.37 6.94 10.00
C GLN A 33 -1.83 6.71 10.36
N ASP A 34 -2.07 6.11 11.51
CA ASP A 34 -3.38 6.10 12.13
C ASP A 34 -3.52 7.30 13.09
N ASN A 35 -4.60 7.31 13.87
CA ASN A 35 -4.88 8.35 14.86
C ASN A 35 -4.16 8.13 16.20
N ASP A 36 -3.39 7.05 16.34
CA ASP A 36 -2.59 6.76 17.52
C ASP A 36 -1.14 7.23 17.26
N PHE A 37 -0.13 6.39 17.52
CA PHE A 37 1.29 6.77 17.47
C PHE A 37 2.07 6.09 16.34
N ASP A 38 1.46 5.12 15.65
CA ASP A 38 2.16 4.33 14.65
C ASP A 38 2.15 5.04 13.30
N SER A 39 3.32 5.04 12.64
CA SER A 39 3.47 5.63 11.31
C SER A 39 4.45 4.85 10.47
N HIS A 40 4.24 4.89 9.16
CA HIS A 40 5.06 4.22 8.16
C HIS A 40 5.37 5.19 7.02
N LEU A 41 6.66 5.46 6.82
CA LEU A 41 7.16 6.23 5.68
C LEU A 41 7.28 5.31 4.47
N ILE A 42 6.64 5.69 3.36
CA ILE A 42 6.86 5.06 2.06
C ILE A 42 8.23 5.53 1.56
N ASN A 43 9.18 4.59 1.48
CA ASN A 43 10.52 4.82 0.94
C ASN A 43 10.85 3.73 -0.08
N ASN A 44 10.49 4.01 -1.34
CA ASN A 44 10.71 3.14 -2.48
C ASN A 44 12.09 3.35 -3.13
N GLY A 45 12.88 4.32 -2.62
CA GLY A 45 14.19 4.68 -3.19
C GLY A 45 14.11 5.41 -4.53
N GLY A 46 12.93 5.92 -4.87
CA GLY A 46 12.59 6.58 -6.14
C GLY A 46 11.06 6.62 -6.34
N PRO A 47 10.58 7.27 -7.41
CA PRO A 47 9.16 7.51 -7.61
C PRO A 47 8.31 6.25 -7.48
N LEU A 48 7.25 6.33 -6.69
CA LEU A 48 6.23 5.28 -6.57
C LEU A 48 4.92 5.86 -7.10
N LEU A 49 4.63 5.59 -8.36
CA LEU A 49 3.54 6.24 -9.07
C LEU A 49 2.22 5.47 -8.88
N VAL A 50 1.17 6.19 -8.48
CA VAL A 50 -0.22 5.76 -8.63
C VAL A 50 -0.77 6.41 -9.91
N PRO A 51 -1.03 5.64 -10.98
CA PRO A 51 -1.45 6.22 -12.27
C PRO A 51 -2.76 7.01 -12.18
N ALA A 52 -2.98 7.95 -13.09
CA ALA A 52 -4.25 8.65 -13.22
C ALA A 52 -5.45 7.68 -13.35
N GLY A 53 -6.46 7.80 -12.49
CA GLY A 53 -7.60 6.87 -12.44
C GLY A 53 -7.23 5.44 -12.05
N GLY A 54 -5.99 5.21 -11.59
CA GLY A 54 -5.42 3.91 -11.30
C GLY A 54 -5.42 3.55 -9.82
N TYR A 55 -4.98 2.33 -9.56
CA TYR A 55 -4.88 1.74 -8.23
C TYR A 55 -3.46 1.25 -7.96
N LEU A 56 -3.04 1.32 -6.71
CA LEU A 56 -1.81 0.72 -6.21
C LEU A 56 -2.11 -0.02 -4.91
N VAL A 57 -1.69 -1.28 -4.82
CA VAL A 57 -1.87 -2.09 -3.61
C VAL A 57 -0.57 -2.12 -2.82
N LEU A 58 -0.67 -1.82 -1.52
CA LEU A 58 0.45 -1.89 -0.58
C LEU A 58 0.24 -3.10 0.34
N GLY A 59 1.03 -4.15 0.09
CA GLY A 59 1.17 -5.32 0.96
C GLY A 59 2.30 -5.14 1.97
N ARG A 60 2.45 -6.11 2.88
CA ARG A 60 3.46 -6.04 3.95
C ARG A 60 4.89 -6.04 3.41
N ASP A 61 5.12 -6.82 2.36
CA ASP A 61 6.40 -6.87 1.65
C ASP A 61 6.17 -7.16 0.16
N ALA A 62 7.25 -7.21 -0.63
CA ALA A 62 7.15 -7.39 -2.08
C ALA A 62 6.82 -8.84 -2.51
N ASN A 63 6.73 -9.79 -1.57
CA ASN A 63 6.41 -11.18 -1.88
C ASN A 63 4.89 -11.39 -1.83
N SER A 64 4.27 -11.39 -3.00
CA SER A 64 2.82 -11.58 -3.11
C SER A 64 2.32 -12.91 -2.54
N GLY A 65 3.14 -13.95 -2.53
CA GLY A 65 2.82 -15.22 -1.87
C GLY A 65 2.76 -15.09 -0.34
N ALA A 66 3.59 -14.23 0.25
CA ALA A 66 3.56 -13.94 1.68
C ALA A 66 2.36 -13.05 2.07
N ASN A 67 1.86 -12.25 1.14
CA ASN A 67 0.69 -11.37 1.29
C ASN A 67 -0.65 -12.03 0.92
N GLY A 68 -0.70 -13.36 0.77
CA GLY A 68 -1.94 -14.05 0.42
C GLY A 68 -2.40 -13.88 -1.03
N GLY A 69 -1.46 -13.64 -1.94
CA GLY A 69 -1.70 -13.52 -3.39
C GLY A 69 -1.77 -12.10 -3.91
N VAL A 70 -1.35 -11.12 -3.09
CA VAL A 70 -1.42 -9.68 -3.37
C VAL A 70 -0.05 -9.08 -3.58
#